data_AF-A0A1G7DJA5-F1
#
_entry.id   AF-A0A1G7DJA5-F1
#
_cell.length_a   1.000
_cell.length_b   1.000
_cell.length_c   1.000
_cell.angle_alpha   90.00
_cell.angle_beta   90.00
_cell.angle_gamma   90.00
#
_symmetry.space_group_name_H-M   'P 1'
#
loop_
_entity.id
_entity.type
_entity.pdbx_description
1 polymer ?
#
loop_
_entity_poly.entity_id
_entity_poly.type
_entity_poly.pdbx_seq_one_letter_code
_entity_poly.pdbx_strand_id
1 'polypeptide(L)'
;MPHPTNENDLLRVLDRPEILLHTNGSDNDIRCQVIRRKVSATTHSDDGRDCRDAFLGLNKACRKHGIPFWDYLGTRLGAPVANPVPNLTDLVTARCHA
;
A
#
# COMPACT_ATOMS: atom_id res chain seq x y z
N MET A 1 -8.94 -28.60 -24.61
CA MET A 1 -8.24 -28.58 -23.30
C MET A 1 -9.25 -28.13 -22.25
N PRO A 2 -9.61 -28.95 -21.26
CA PRO A 2 -10.47 -28.50 -20.17
C PRO A 2 -9.65 -27.57 -19.25
N HIS A 3 -10.16 -26.36 -19.01
CA HIS A 3 -9.62 -25.46 -18.01
C HIS A 3 -9.96 -26.01 -16.61
N PRO A 4 -9.04 -26.00 -15.63
CA PRO A 4 -9.39 -26.37 -14.27
C PRO A 4 -10.43 -25.39 -13.73
N THR A 5 -11.59 -25.90 -13.35
CA THR A 5 -12.65 -25.12 -12.70
C THR A 5 -12.19 -24.83 -11.27
N ASN A 6 -11.87 -23.57 -10.99
CA ASN A 6 -11.51 -23.03 -9.67
C ASN A 6 -12.72 -22.94 -8.72
N GLU A 7 -13.71 -23.80 -8.91
CA GLU A 7 -15.02 -23.76 -8.28
C GLU A 7 -14.92 -23.98 -6.77
N ASN A 8 -14.11 -24.96 -6.34
CA ASN A 8 -13.84 -25.19 -4.91
C ASN A 8 -13.15 -24.00 -4.22
N ASP A 9 -12.27 -23.27 -4.92
CA ASP A 9 -11.58 -22.10 -4.35
C ASP A 9 -12.52 -20.89 -4.24
N LEU A 10 -13.40 -20.70 -5.23
CA LEU A 10 -14.39 -19.62 -5.23
C LEU A 10 -15.46 -19.81 -4.16
N LEU A 11 -15.81 -21.05 -3.81
CA LEU A 11 -16.82 -21.35 -2.79
C LEU A 11 -16.34 -21.13 -1.35
N ARG A 12 -15.03 -21.00 -1.11
CA ARG A 12 -14.46 -20.70 0.22
C ARG A 12 -14.96 -19.39 0.84
N VAL A 13 -15.48 -18.49 0.02
CA VAL A 13 -16.08 -17.24 0.50
C VAL A 13 -17.37 -17.46 1.29
N LEU A 14 -18.07 -18.58 1.06
CA LEU A 14 -19.29 -18.95 1.80
C LEU A 14 -18.98 -19.30 3.26
N ASP A 15 -17.79 -19.81 3.55
CA ASP A 15 -17.34 -20.11 4.90
C ASP A 15 -16.99 -18.84 5.70
N ARG A 16 -16.70 -17.72 5.01
CA ARG A 16 -16.29 -16.43 5.59
C ARG A 16 -17.00 -15.25 4.92
N PRO A 17 -18.32 -15.10 5.12
CA PRO A 17 -19.12 -14.07 4.46
C PRO A 17 -18.74 -12.62 4.83
N GLU A 18 -17.99 -12.43 5.92
CA GLU A 18 -17.40 -11.16 6.32
C GLU A 18 -16.27 -10.68 5.38
N ILE A 19 -15.71 -11.58 4.57
CA ILE A 19 -14.70 -11.24 3.58
C ILE A 19 -15.39 -10.72 2.32
N LEU A 20 -15.05 -9.51 1.91
CA LEU A 20 -15.59 -8.89 0.71
C LEU A 20 -15.27 -9.74 -0.53
N LEU A 21 -16.30 -10.04 -1.32
CA LEU A 21 -16.19 -10.77 -2.61
C LEU A 21 -15.41 -10.02 -3.69
N HIS A 22 -15.25 -8.70 -3.56
CA HIS A 22 -14.55 -7.87 -4.54
C HIS A 22 -13.12 -7.54 -4.12
N THR A 23 -12.24 -7.39 -5.11
CA THR A 23 -10.83 -7.04 -4.91
C THR A 23 -10.54 -5.54 -4.96
N ASN A 24 -11.57 -4.67 -4.94
CA ASN A 24 -11.41 -3.22 -5.12
C ASN A 24 -10.34 -2.59 -4.20
N GLY A 25 -10.26 -3.02 -2.94
CA GLY A 25 -9.26 -2.54 -1.98
C GLY A 25 -7.84 -2.88 -2.43
N SER A 26 -7.56 -4.16 -2.68
CA SER A 26 -6.27 -4.63 -3.16
C SER A 26 -5.91 -4.06 -4.54
N ASP A 27 -6.88 -3.95 -5.44
CA ASP A 27 -6.66 -3.38 -6.77
C ASP A 27 -6.29 -1.91 -6.71
N ASN A 28 -6.95 -1.15 -5.83
CA ASN A 28 -6.61 0.24 -5.57
C ASN A 28 -5.21 0.38 -4.94
N ASP A 29 -4.85 -0.53 -4.03
CA ASP A 29 -3.52 -0.57 -3.42
C ASP A 29 -2.40 -0.79 -4.44
N ILE A 30 -2.60 -1.56 -5.51
CA ILE A 30 -1.57 -1.75 -6.55
C ILE A 30 -1.66 -0.73 -7.70
N ARG A 31 -2.81 -0.09 -7.89
CA ARG A 31 -3.10 0.76 -9.06
C ARG A 31 -2.05 1.83 -9.33
N CYS A 32 -1.60 2.53 -8.29
CA CYS A 32 -0.58 3.57 -8.45
C CYS A 32 0.74 2.98 -8.98
N GLN A 33 1.13 1.78 -8.57
CA GLN A 33 2.34 1.12 -9.08
C GLN A 33 2.21 0.79 -10.57
N VAL A 34 1.05 0.23 -10.97
CA VAL A 34 0.75 -0.18 -12.35
C VAL A 34 0.69 1.03 -13.30
N ILE A 35 -0.06 2.08 -12.94
CA ILE A 35 -0.16 3.32 -13.72
C ILE A 35 1.23 3.91 -13.92
N ARG A 36 1.99 3.99 -12.83
CA ARG A 36 3.27 4.66 -12.83
C ARG A 36 4.31 3.85 -13.63
N ARG A 37 4.21 2.51 -13.69
CA ARG A 37 5.03 1.65 -14.57
C ARG A 37 4.64 1.85 -16.04
N LYS A 38 3.34 2.01 -16.31
CA LYS A 38 2.81 2.29 -17.66
C LYS A 38 3.32 3.62 -18.21
N VAL A 39 3.39 4.66 -17.37
CA VAL A 39 3.87 5.99 -17.78
C VAL A 39 5.39 6.06 -17.91
N SER A 40 6.15 5.49 -16.95
CA SER A 40 7.60 5.73 -16.87
C SER A 40 8.48 4.68 -17.55
N ALA A 41 7.92 3.64 -18.19
CA ALA A 41 8.66 2.52 -18.77
C ALA A 41 9.82 2.02 -17.87
N THR A 42 9.47 1.37 -16.75
CA THR A 42 10.43 0.81 -15.76
C THR A 42 11.32 1.88 -15.09
N THR A 43 12.21 1.45 -14.20
CA THR A 43 13.32 2.25 -13.65
C THR A 43 14.61 1.67 -14.21
N HIS A 44 15.53 2.53 -14.65
CA HIS A 44 16.80 2.10 -15.28
C HIS A 44 17.75 1.38 -14.31
N SER A 45 17.56 1.55 -13.00
CA SER A 45 18.33 0.87 -11.95
C SER A 45 17.42 0.25 -10.89
N ASP A 46 17.96 -0.75 -10.19
CA ASP A 46 17.29 -1.40 -9.07
C ASP A 46 17.18 -0.45 -7.87
N ASP A 47 18.22 0.33 -7.57
CA ASP A 47 18.16 1.38 -6.53
C ASP A 47 17.03 2.38 -6.79
N GLY A 48 16.84 2.77 -8.06
CA GLY A 48 15.76 3.67 -8.46
C GLY A 48 14.38 3.02 -8.32
N ARG A 49 14.28 1.71 -8.55
CA ARG A 49 13.07 0.91 -8.34
C ARG A 49 12.71 0.84 -6.86
N ASP A 50 13.69 0.50 -6.03
CA ASP A 50 13.53 0.29 -4.60
C ASP A 50 13.18 1.59 -3.88
N CYS A 51 13.90 2.68 -4.21
CA CYS A 51 13.57 4.02 -3.72
C CYS A 51 12.13 4.39 -4.08
N ARG A 52 11.74 4.19 -5.34
CA ARG A 52 10.38 4.48 -5.79
C ARG A 52 9.31 3.66 -5.06
N ASP A 53 9.54 2.36 -4.88
CA ASP A 53 8.58 1.46 -4.24
C ASP A 53 8.48 1.77 -2.73
N ALA A 54 9.60 2.08 -2.08
CA ALA A 54 9.63 2.55 -0.69
C ALA A 54 8.85 3.86 -0.50
N PHE A 55 9.14 4.89 -1.32
CA PHE A 55 8.44 6.18 -1.24
C PHE A 55 6.93 6.03 -1.55
N LEU A 56 6.58 5.16 -2.50
CA LEU A 56 5.18 4.87 -2.80
C LEU A 56 4.46 4.20 -1.62
N GLY A 57 5.10 3.21 -0.99
CA GLY A 57 4.59 2.53 0.20
C GLY A 57 4.38 3.49 1.36
N LEU A 58 5.40 4.30 1.68
CA LEU A 58 5.34 5.31 2.74
C LEU A 58 4.22 6.33 2.52
N ASN A 59 4.08 6.86 1.30
CA ASN A 59 3.02 7.82 0.98
C ASN A 59 1.63 7.20 1.16
N LYS A 60 1.40 5.98 0.67
CA LYS A 60 0.12 5.29 0.86
C LYS A 60 -0.20 5.01 2.32
N ALA A 61 0.79 4.57 3.09
CA ALA A 61 0.63 4.37 4.53
C ALA A 61 0.26 5.68 5.24
N CYS A 62 1.00 6.76 4.98
CA CYS A 62 0.67 8.09 5.51
C CYS A 62 -0.77 8.49 5.16
N ARG A 63 -1.17 8.34 3.90
CA ARG A 63 -2.54 8.65 3.45
C ARG A 63 -3.61 7.82 4.15
N LYS A 64 -3.36 6.52 4.41
CA LYS A 64 -4.29 5.64 5.15
C LYS A 64 -4.47 6.07 6.61
N HIS A 65 -3.45 6.71 7.18
CA HIS A 65 -3.47 7.23 8.55
C HIS A 65 -3.78 8.74 8.63
N GLY A 66 -4.14 9.40 7.51
CA GLY A 66 -4.48 10.83 7.50
C GLY A 66 -3.28 11.76 7.71
N ILE A 67 -2.06 11.28 7.45
CA ILE A 67 -0.81 12.00 7.69
C ILE A 67 -0.31 12.63 6.38
N PRO A 68 0.09 13.92 6.38
CA PRO A 68 0.79 14.52 5.26
C PRO A 68 2.17 13.88 5.10
N PHE A 69 2.42 13.28 3.93
CA PHE A 69 3.65 12.54 3.62
C PHE A 69 4.92 13.38 3.85
N TRP A 70 4.90 14.67 3.51
CA TRP A 70 6.06 15.55 3.66
C TRP A 70 6.39 15.86 5.12
N ASP A 71 5.40 15.95 6.02
CA ASP A 71 5.66 16.13 7.45
C ASP A 71 6.27 14.85 8.04
N TYR A 72 5.81 13.67 7.59
CA TYR A 72 6.41 12.39 7.96
C TYR A 72 7.88 12.31 7.53
N LEU A 73 8.16 12.61 6.26
CA LEU A 73 9.52 12.59 5.74
C LEU A 73 10.40 13.65 6.43
N GLY A 74 9.87 14.86 6.63
CA GLY A 74 10.55 15.95 7.32
C GLY A 74 10.93 15.57 8.75
N THR A 75 10.02 14.93 9.49
CA THR A 75 10.31 14.41 10.83
C THR A 75 11.47 13.41 10.82
N ARG A 76 11.56 12.54 9.80
CA ARG A 76 12.64 11.54 9.69
C ARG A 76 13.97 12.13 9.24
N LEU A 77 13.95 13.18 8.44
CA LEU A 77 15.14 13.85 7.94
C LEU A 77 15.61 15.02 8.82
N GLY A 78 14.94 15.28 9.95
CA GLY A 78 15.26 16.39 10.85
C GLY A 78 14.92 17.77 10.28
N ALA A 79 14.02 17.84 9.30
CA ALA A 79 13.54 19.10 8.77
C ALA A 79 12.60 19.80 9.78
N PRO A 80 12.52 21.13 9.77
CA PRO A 80 11.56 21.86 10.61
C PRO A 80 10.13 21.51 10.17
N VAL A 81 9.42 20.81 11.05
CA VAL A 81 8.00 20.44 10.89
C VAL A 81 7.21 20.97 12.07
N ALA A 82 5.99 21.44 11.83
CA ALA A 82 5.15 22.04 12.87
C ALA A 82 4.74 21.02 13.95
N ASN A 83 4.46 19.78 13.54
CA ASN A 83 4.11 18.67 14.43
C ASN A 83 4.90 17.42 14.04
N PRO A 84 5.79 16.91 14.91
CA PRO A 84 6.53 15.68 14.65
C PRO A 84 5.59 14.48 14.47
N VAL A 85 5.81 13.70 13.42
CA VAL A 85 4.99 12.52 13.12
C VAL A 85 5.60 11.24 13.75
N PRO A 86 4.81 10.46 14.53
CA PRO A 86 5.22 9.15 15.08
C PRO A 86 5.66 8.14 14.03
N ASN A 87 6.22 7.00 14.43
CA ASN A 87 6.57 5.93 13.49
C ASN A 87 5.31 5.35 12.82
N LEU A 88 5.38 5.14 11.50
CA LEU A 88 4.30 4.46 10.78
C LEU A 88 4.07 3.06 11.36
N THR A 89 5.12 2.37 11.82
CA THR A 89 4.98 1.09 12.50
C THR A 89 4.10 1.21 13.74
N ASP A 90 4.33 2.22 14.58
CA ASP A 90 3.55 2.43 15.81
C ASP A 90 2.08 2.74 15.47
N LEU A 91 1.86 3.57 14.44
CA LEU A 91 0.53 3.96 13.97
C LEU A 91 -0.25 2.78 13.36
N VAL A 92 0.43 1.89 12.65
CA VAL A 92 -0.16 0.67 12.08
C VAL A 92 -0.54 -0.28 13.20
N THR A 93 0.37 -0.55 14.13
CA THR A 93 0.12 -1.43 15.29
C THR A 93 -1.05 -0.94 16.12
N ALA A 94 -1.11 0.36 16.45
CA ALA A 94 -2.20 0.95 17.22
C ALA A 94 -3.58 0.75 16.54
N ARG A 95 -3.64 0.74 15.21
CA ARG A 95 -4.87 0.55 14.44
C ARG A 95 -5.26 -0.93 14.29
N CYS A 96 -4.32 -1.85 14.37
CA CYS A 96 -4.61 -3.30 14.33
C CYS A 96 -5.21 -3.83 15.64
N HIS A 97 -5.01 -3.11 16.75
CA HIS A 97 -5.55 -3.48 18.07
C HIS A 97 -6.91 -2.82 18.40
N ALA A 98 -7.49 -2.05 17.46
CA ALA A 98 -8.78 -1.38 17.58
C ALA A 98 -9.81 -2.04 16.66
#